data_AF-A0A2D5UFD6-F1
#
_entry.id   AF-A0A2D5UFD6-F1
#
_cell.length_a   1.000
_cell.length_b   1.000
_cell.length_c   1.000
_cell.angle_alpha   90.00
_cell.angle_beta   90.00
_cell.angle_gamma   90.00
#
_symmetry.space_group_name_H-M   'P 1'
#
loop_
_entity.id
_entity.type
_entity.pdbx_description
1 polymer ?
#
loop_
_entity_poly.entity_id
_entity_poly.type
_entity_poly.pdbx_seq_one_letter_code
_entity_poly.pdbx_strand_id
1 'polypeptide(L)'
;MEPIVISASRRTDIPAFHARWFFKRLEEDFAEYRNPFNGKIHRLSLAPEDVRAFVFWTRNPAPLMADFGRLEVRGTPFYFLYTINAYPPELERSNPSLDRVADTFRGLSGRIGPERVRWRYDPIVLTRETDFDFHKYNFEKIARCLEGAAEVCIFSFMDLYGKVRRNMAPLPHRFQPLEAGFADRRALVSELAGIGGRYGIRLLACCEDDLTGAVGGKARCVDPELIGQLAPSAGKLSLRPSREECGCAASRDIGGYDICPHGCVYCYANASPEAAARRYRRSDPALPMI
;
A
#
# COMPACT_ATOMS: atom_id res chain seq x y z
N MET A 1 22.69 14.07 9.58
CA MET A 1 21.77 13.08 10.17
C MET A 1 21.82 11.84 9.29
N GLU A 2 21.50 10.65 9.80
CA GLU A 2 21.41 9.47 8.91
C GLU A 2 20.24 9.63 7.93
N PRO A 3 20.41 9.27 6.64
CA PRO A 3 19.33 9.38 5.66
C PRO A 3 18.12 8.53 6.07
N ILE A 4 16.93 9.12 6.00
CA ILE A 4 15.70 8.47 6.46
C ILE A 4 14.94 7.80 5.32
N VAL A 5 14.18 6.75 5.63
CA VAL A 5 13.20 6.21 4.69
C VAL A 5 11.93 7.05 4.76
N ILE A 6 11.47 7.52 3.61
CA ILE A 6 10.23 8.28 3.50
C ILE A 6 9.12 7.36 3.03
N SER A 7 8.13 7.22 3.90
CA SER A 7 6.85 6.67 3.55
C SER A 7 6.07 7.75 2.80
N ALA A 8 5.96 7.65 1.47
CA ALA A 8 5.26 8.60 0.64
C ALA A 8 3.85 8.13 0.22
N SER A 9 3.08 7.50 1.13
CA SER A 9 1.60 7.27 1.00
C SER A 9 0.97 6.25 1.97
N ARG A 10 1.47 6.06 3.20
CA ARG A 10 0.81 5.09 4.12
C ARG A 10 -0.59 5.57 4.51
N ARG A 11 -0.77 6.86 4.77
CA ARG A 11 -2.05 7.45 5.22
C ARG A 11 -2.95 8.01 4.10
N THR A 12 -2.39 8.31 2.92
CA THR A 12 -3.13 8.75 1.74
C THR A 12 -2.42 8.28 0.48
N ASP A 13 -3.15 8.00 -0.60
CA ASP A 13 -2.56 7.57 -1.88
C ASP A 13 -1.97 8.77 -2.64
N ILE A 14 -0.75 9.15 -2.26
CA ILE A 14 -0.01 10.25 -2.88
C ILE A 14 0.21 10.00 -4.38
N PRO A 15 0.66 8.80 -4.84
CA PRO A 15 0.84 8.57 -6.27
C PRO A 15 -0.44 8.77 -7.10
N ALA A 16 -1.62 8.40 -6.56
CA ALA A 16 -2.88 8.55 -7.28
C ALA A 16 -3.45 9.98 -7.25
N PHE A 17 -3.30 10.71 -6.14
CA PHE A 17 -4.05 11.95 -5.94
C PHE A 17 -3.21 13.19 -5.68
N HIS A 18 -1.99 13.01 -5.18
CA HIS A 18 -1.11 14.11 -4.74
C HIS A 18 0.24 14.10 -5.47
N ALA A 19 0.31 13.53 -6.68
CA ALA A 19 1.54 13.50 -7.48
C ALA A 19 2.11 14.90 -7.73
N ARG A 20 1.27 15.87 -8.13
CA ARG A 20 1.68 17.27 -8.33
C ARG A 20 2.27 17.89 -7.07
N TRP A 21 1.62 17.66 -5.92
CA TRP A 21 2.14 18.12 -4.63
C TRP A 21 3.50 17.48 -4.34
N PHE A 22 3.62 16.16 -4.51
CA PHE A 22 4.86 15.44 -4.22
C PHE A 22 6.03 15.95 -5.05
N PHE A 23 5.83 16.14 -6.35
CA PHE A 23 6.86 16.69 -7.23
C PHE A 23 7.27 18.12 -6.86
N LYS A 24 6.32 18.98 -6.45
CA LYS A 24 6.66 20.30 -5.93
C LYS A 24 7.48 20.23 -4.64
N ARG A 25 7.17 19.30 -3.73
CA ARG A 25 7.97 19.08 -2.53
C ARG A 25 9.39 18.58 -2.84
N LEU A 26 9.55 17.76 -3.89
CA LEU A 26 10.87 17.36 -4.37
C LEU A 26 11.67 18.51 -4.99
N GLU A 27 11.01 19.47 -5.67
CA GLU A 27 11.67 20.70 -6.16
C GLU A 27 12.13 21.60 -5.01
N GLU A 28 11.34 21.66 -3.94
CA GLU A 28 11.63 22.50 -2.77
C GLU A 28 12.53 21.80 -1.74
N ASP A 29 12.84 20.50 -1.92
CA ASP A 29 13.62 19.64 -1.02
C ASP A 29 13.08 19.54 0.41
N PHE A 30 11.77 19.77 0.63
CA PHE A 30 11.13 19.50 1.91
C PHE A 30 9.64 19.21 1.77
N ALA A 31 9.09 18.53 2.78
CA ALA A 31 7.66 18.41 3.00
C ALA A 31 7.31 18.59 4.47
N GLU A 32 6.10 19.06 4.74
CA GLU A 32 5.54 19.12 6.08
C GLU A 32 4.46 18.05 6.27
N TYR A 33 4.39 17.49 7.46
CA TYR A 33 3.32 16.57 7.84
C TYR A 33 2.84 16.83 9.25
N ARG A 34 1.54 16.60 9.47
CA ARG A 34 0.93 16.64 10.80
C ARG A 34 1.10 15.29 11.49
N ASN A 35 1.65 15.31 12.70
CA ASN A 35 1.67 14.16 13.58
C ASN A 35 0.23 13.83 14.01
N PRO A 36 -0.25 12.60 13.78
CA PRO A 36 -1.65 12.27 14.03
C PRO A 36 -1.99 12.14 15.52
N PHE A 37 -1.00 12.03 16.40
CA PHE A 37 -1.21 11.82 17.84
C PHE A 37 -1.24 13.13 18.64
N ASN A 38 -0.37 14.08 18.30
CA ASN A 38 -0.23 15.33 19.04
C ASN A 38 -0.49 16.59 18.20
N GLY A 39 -0.81 16.43 16.91
CA GLY A 39 -1.14 17.52 16.00
C GLY A 39 0.04 18.42 15.61
N LYS A 40 1.25 18.19 16.12
CA LYS A 40 2.44 18.99 15.78
C LYS A 40 2.78 18.84 14.30
N ILE A 41 3.17 19.96 13.69
CA ILE A 41 3.66 19.98 12.32
C ILE A 41 5.16 19.70 12.36
N HIS A 42 5.60 18.77 11.54
CA HIS A 42 7.01 18.45 11.36
C HIS A 42 7.42 18.76 9.93
N ARG A 43 8.57 19.40 9.77
CA ARG A 43 9.23 19.61 8.49
C ARG A 43 10.29 18.53 8.30
N LEU A 44 10.28 17.87 7.15
CA LEU A 44 11.27 16.87 6.75
C LEU A 44 12.01 17.35 5.51
N SER A 45 13.33 17.19 5.52
CA SER A 45 14.11 17.30 4.30
C SER A 45 13.73 16.17 3.34
N LEU A 46 13.60 16.52 2.07
CA LEU A 46 13.49 15.58 0.97
C LEU A 46 14.77 15.51 0.14
N ALA A 47 15.80 16.31 0.44
CA ALA A 47 17.06 16.37 -0.30
C ALA A 47 17.65 14.95 -0.49
N PRO A 48 18.26 14.64 -1.64
CA PRO A 48 18.71 13.27 -1.94
C PRO A 48 19.65 12.68 -0.88
N GLU A 49 20.48 13.49 -0.25
CA GLU A 49 21.39 13.11 0.82
C GLU A 49 20.70 12.80 2.16
N ASP A 50 19.50 13.34 2.39
CA ASP A 50 18.71 13.13 3.61
C ASP A 50 17.70 12.00 3.46
N VAL A 51 17.46 11.53 2.23
CA VAL A 51 16.46 10.51 1.92
C VAL A 51 17.12 9.24 1.41
N ARG A 52 16.97 8.17 2.20
CA ARG A 52 17.49 6.87 1.84
C ARG A 52 16.70 6.19 0.73
N ALA A 53 15.37 6.23 0.85
CA ALA A 53 14.46 5.69 -0.13
C ALA A 53 13.05 6.26 0.05
N PHE A 54 12.30 6.35 -1.05
CA PHE A 54 10.85 6.50 -1.02
C PHE A 54 10.16 5.14 -1.10
N VAL A 55 9.15 4.95 -0.26
CA VAL A 55 8.22 3.82 -0.39
C VAL A 55 6.88 4.39 -0.80
N PHE A 56 6.31 3.90 -1.90
CA PHE A 56 5.02 4.38 -2.43
C PHE A 56 3.95 3.30 -2.27
N TRP A 57 2.94 3.52 -1.44
CA TRP A 57 1.68 2.79 -1.41
C TRP A 57 0.67 3.39 -2.39
N THR A 58 0.09 2.58 -3.26
CA THR A 58 -0.92 3.10 -4.18
C THR A 58 -1.85 2.02 -4.70
N ARG A 59 -3.00 2.44 -5.19
CA ARG A 59 -3.87 1.66 -6.07
C ARG A 59 -3.86 2.16 -7.52
N ASN A 60 -3.21 3.29 -7.76
CA ASN A 60 -3.12 3.88 -9.09
C ASN A 60 -1.86 4.75 -9.19
N PRO A 61 -0.72 4.20 -9.63
CA PRO A 61 0.51 4.96 -9.81
C PRO A 61 0.48 5.87 -11.06
N ALA A 62 -0.50 5.71 -11.96
CA ALA A 62 -0.49 6.37 -13.27
C ALA A 62 -0.29 7.90 -13.20
N PRO A 63 -0.92 8.65 -12.27
CA PRO A 63 -0.72 10.11 -12.18
C PRO A 63 0.71 10.50 -11.81
N LEU A 64 1.37 9.74 -10.94
CA LEU A 64 2.80 9.96 -10.62
C LEU A 64 3.70 9.48 -11.76
N MET A 65 3.33 8.42 -12.46
CA MET A 65 4.07 7.90 -13.62
C MET A 65 4.12 8.88 -14.81
N ALA A 66 3.18 9.81 -14.92
CA ALA A 66 3.18 10.82 -15.97
C ALA A 66 4.47 11.68 -15.97
N ASP A 67 5.05 11.91 -14.79
CA ASP A 67 6.26 12.71 -14.60
C ASP A 67 7.44 11.88 -14.05
N PHE A 68 7.42 10.56 -14.25
CA PHE A 68 8.35 9.62 -13.62
C PHE A 68 9.83 9.90 -13.90
N GLY A 69 10.15 10.48 -15.07
CA GLY A 69 11.53 10.86 -15.42
C GLY A 69 12.16 11.81 -14.40
N ARG A 70 11.35 12.60 -13.69
CA ARG A 70 11.83 13.46 -12.61
C ARG A 70 12.30 12.68 -11.38
N LEU A 71 11.71 11.51 -11.09
CA LEU A 71 12.20 10.62 -10.04
C LEU A 71 13.50 9.94 -10.44
N GLU A 72 13.60 9.51 -11.69
CA GLU A 72 14.81 8.88 -12.22
C GLU A 72 15.99 9.84 -12.22
N VAL A 73 15.80 11.08 -12.70
CA VAL A 73 16.85 12.13 -12.68
C VAL A 73 17.28 12.48 -11.26
N ARG A 74 16.35 12.47 -10.30
CA ARG A 74 16.66 12.74 -8.89
C ARG A 74 17.58 11.68 -8.28
N GLY A 75 17.50 10.42 -8.75
CA GLY A 75 18.37 9.33 -8.31
C GLY A 75 18.14 8.83 -6.88
N THR A 76 17.15 9.35 -6.15
CA THR A 76 16.76 8.81 -4.84
C THR A 76 16.14 7.42 -5.02
N PRO A 77 16.60 6.38 -4.32
CA PRO A 77 16.02 5.04 -4.43
C PRO A 77 14.53 5.00 -4.08
N PHE A 78 13.76 4.11 -4.71
CA PHE A 78 12.36 3.92 -4.37
C PHE A 78 11.83 2.55 -4.80
N TYR A 79 10.67 2.17 -4.24
CA TYR A 79 9.86 1.06 -4.72
C TYR A 79 8.37 1.29 -4.41
N PHE A 80 7.53 0.47 -5.04
CA PHE A 80 6.09 0.55 -4.95
C PHE A 80 5.50 -0.65 -4.23
N LEU A 81 4.52 -0.34 -3.40
CA LEU A 81 3.53 -1.20 -2.81
C LEU A 81 2.21 -0.94 -3.54
N TYR A 82 1.86 -1.80 -4.49
CA TYR A 82 0.69 -1.62 -5.34
C TYR A 82 -0.44 -2.55 -4.87
N THR A 83 -1.48 -1.98 -4.26
CA THR A 83 -2.67 -2.71 -3.84
C THR A 83 -3.63 -2.97 -5.02
N ILE A 84 -3.91 -4.26 -5.26
CA ILE A 84 -4.90 -4.72 -6.24
C ILE A 84 -5.70 -5.84 -5.55
N ASN A 85 -6.94 -5.55 -5.14
CA ASN A 85 -7.83 -6.56 -4.57
C ASN A 85 -8.94 -7.00 -5.53
N ALA A 86 -9.28 -6.15 -6.50
CA ALA A 86 -10.38 -6.36 -7.45
C ALA A 86 -11.72 -6.70 -6.77
N TYR A 87 -12.08 -5.97 -5.71
CA TYR A 87 -13.34 -6.21 -5.01
C TYR A 87 -14.55 -5.63 -5.75
N PRO A 88 -15.77 -6.10 -5.41
CA PRO A 88 -17.01 -5.46 -5.85
C PRO A 88 -17.07 -3.96 -5.48
N PRO A 89 -17.78 -3.14 -6.27
CA PRO A 89 -17.90 -1.69 -6.05
C PRO A 89 -18.42 -1.29 -4.66
N GLU A 90 -19.20 -2.15 -4.01
CA GLU A 90 -19.68 -1.96 -2.65
C GLU A 90 -18.55 -1.85 -1.63
N LEU A 91 -17.45 -2.57 -1.84
CA LEU A 91 -16.25 -2.50 -1.00
C LEU A 91 -15.24 -1.47 -1.52
N GLU A 92 -15.15 -1.32 -2.85
CA GLU A 92 -14.20 -0.45 -3.57
C GLU A 92 -14.88 0.39 -4.67
N ARG A 93 -15.37 1.58 -4.31
CA ARG A 93 -16.22 2.41 -5.18
C ARG A 93 -15.58 2.87 -6.50
N SER A 94 -14.26 3.05 -6.52
CA SER A 94 -13.55 3.76 -7.61
C SER A 94 -12.42 2.94 -8.22
N ASN A 95 -12.60 1.62 -8.38
CA ASN A 95 -11.56 0.76 -8.94
C ASN A 95 -11.62 0.74 -10.48
N PRO A 96 -10.51 0.94 -11.20
CA PRO A 96 -10.47 0.66 -12.63
C PRO A 96 -10.69 -0.84 -12.90
N SER A 97 -10.95 -1.21 -14.16
CA SER A 97 -11.01 -2.63 -14.54
C SER A 97 -9.70 -3.33 -14.23
N LEU A 98 -9.76 -4.63 -13.91
CA LEU A 98 -8.56 -5.41 -13.60
C LEU A 98 -7.53 -5.33 -14.74
N ASP A 99 -7.97 -5.39 -15.99
CA ASP A 99 -7.07 -5.31 -17.16
C ASP A 99 -6.28 -3.99 -17.15
N ARG A 100 -6.95 -2.85 -16.93
CA ARG A 100 -6.28 -1.54 -16.88
C ARG A 100 -5.31 -1.44 -15.70
N VAL A 101 -5.69 -1.99 -14.55
CA VAL A 101 -4.82 -2.01 -13.36
C VAL A 101 -3.60 -2.89 -13.62
N ALA A 102 -3.78 -4.07 -14.22
CA ALA A 102 -2.71 -4.98 -14.59
C ALA A 102 -1.77 -4.36 -15.63
N ASP A 103 -2.29 -3.70 -16.68
CA ASP A 103 -1.48 -3.01 -17.68
C ASP A 103 -0.61 -1.93 -17.03
N THR A 104 -1.19 -1.15 -16.13
CA THR A 104 -0.47 -0.11 -15.37
C THR A 104 0.61 -0.73 -14.49
N PHE A 105 0.30 -1.83 -13.80
CA PHE A 105 1.26 -2.56 -12.97
C PHE A 105 2.42 -3.11 -13.81
N ARG A 106 2.14 -3.77 -14.94
CA ARG A 106 3.15 -4.32 -15.85
C ARG A 106 4.02 -3.22 -16.46
N GLY A 107 3.42 -2.09 -16.83
CA GLY A 107 4.16 -0.92 -17.32
C GLY A 107 5.10 -0.33 -16.27
N LEU A 108 4.66 -0.24 -15.02
CA LEU A 108 5.51 0.20 -13.91
C LEU A 108 6.64 -0.81 -13.65
N SER A 109 6.29 -2.09 -13.51
CA SER A 109 7.25 -3.17 -13.26
C SER A 109 8.29 -3.29 -14.39
N GLY A 110 7.88 -3.22 -15.65
CA GLY A 110 8.80 -3.22 -16.79
C GLY A 110 9.77 -2.03 -16.80
N ARG A 111 9.42 -0.91 -16.15
CA ARG A 111 10.28 0.28 -16.06
C ARG A 111 11.28 0.20 -14.90
N ILE A 112 10.87 -0.33 -13.75
CA ILE A 112 11.71 -0.29 -12.52
C ILE A 112 12.16 -1.65 -12.00
N GLY A 113 11.77 -2.72 -12.67
CA GLY A 113 12.02 -4.09 -12.26
C GLY A 113 10.89 -4.65 -11.37
N PRO A 114 10.60 -5.96 -11.50
CA PRO A 114 9.55 -6.63 -10.74
C PRO A 114 9.85 -6.70 -9.24
N GLU A 115 11.12 -6.63 -8.84
CA GLU A 115 11.54 -6.62 -7.43
C GLU A 115 11.12 -5.34 -6.70
N ARG A 116 10.89 -4.25 -7.46
CA ARG A 116 10.51 -2.91 -6.94
C ARG A 116 9.02 -2.63 -7.05
N VAL A 117 8.20 -3.56 -7.52
CA VAL A 117 6.74 -3.44 -7.51
C VAL A 117 6.14 -4.62 -6.79
N ARG A 118 5.84 -4.44 -5.50
CA ARG A 118 5.25 -5.49 -4.66
C ARG A 118 3.73 -5.37 -4.68
N TRP A 119 3.09 -6.42 -5.15
CA TRP A 119 1.63 -6.52 -5.11
C TRP A 119 1.17 -6.63 -3.65
N ARG A 120 0.08 -5.95 -3.33
CA ARG A 120 -0.62 -6.09 -2.06
C ARG A 120 -2.04 -6.60 -2.32
N TYR A 121 -2.32 -7.83 -1.92
CA TYR A 121 -3.68 -8.36 -1.80
C TYR A 121 -4.13 -8.13 -0.36
N ASP A 122 -4.32 -6.85 -0.04
CA ASP A 122 -4.38 -6.35 1.33
C ASP A 122 -5.43 -5.23 1.47
N PRO A 123 -6.36 -5.34 2.42
CA PRO A 123 -6.64 -6.52 3.24
C PRO A 123 -7.51 -7.55 2.50
N ILE A 124 -7.46 -8.80 2.95
CA ILE A 124 -8.48 -9.83 2.68
C ILE A 124 -9.73 -9.49 3.49
N VAL A 125 -10.85 -9.27 2.80
CA VAL A 125 -12.15 -8.90 3.39
C VAL A 125 -13.11 -10.06 3.19
N LEU A 126 -13.39 -10.82 4.26
CA LEU A 126 -14.31 -11.95 4.20
C LEU A 126 -15.75 -11.47 4.40
N THR A 127 -16.61 -11.78 3.43
CA THR A 127 -18.06 -11.54 3.48
C THR A 127 -18.78 -12.72 2.81
N ARG A 128 -20.11 -12.69 2.68
CA ARG A 128 -20.81 -13.70 1.88
C ARG A 128 -20.59 -13.53 0.36
N GLU A 129 -20.27 -12.32 -0.10
CA GLU A 129 -19.95 -12.03 -1.51
C GLU A 129 -18.46 -12.19 -1.81
N THR A 130 -17.62 -12.07 -0.79
CA THR A 130 -16.16 -12.23 -0.86
C THR A 130 -15.73 -13.34 0.08
N ASP A 131 -16.25 -14.53 -0.19
CA ASP A 131 -15.95 -15.74 0.56
C ASP A 131 -14.63 -16.39 0.08
N PHE A 132 -14.39 -17.62 0.50
CA PHE A 132 -13.15 -18.32 0.24
C PHE A 132 -13.00 -18.67 -1.25
N ASP A 133 -14.09 -19.06 -1.90
CA ASP A 133 -14.09 -19.38 -3.33
C ASP A 133 -13.90 -18.12 -4.18
N PHE A 134 -14.53 -17.01 -3.79
CA PHE A 134 -14.25 -15.70 -4.36
C PHE A 134 -12.76 -15.39 -4.27
N HIS A 135 -12.15 -15.49 -3.09
CA HIS A 135 -10.74 -15.13 -2.90
C HIS A 135 -9.81 -16.03 -3.71
N LYS A 136 -10.04 -17.34 -3.74
CA LYS A 136 -9.27 -18.28 -4.57
C LYS A 136 -9.32 -17.89 -6.05
N TYR A 137 -10.54 -17.72 -6.58
CA TYR A 137 -10.75 -17.37 -7.99
C TYR A 137 -10.16 -15.99 -8.34
N ASN A 138 -10.45 -14.99 -7.51
CA ASN A 138 -10.06 -13.62 -7.75
C ASN A 138 -8.54 -13.42 -7.60
N PHE A 139 -7.92 -14.05 -6.61
CA PHE A 139 -6.46 -14.02 -6.45
C PHE A 139 -5.76 -14.68 -7.64
N GLU A 140 -6.23 -15.85 -8.11
CA GLU A 140 -5.67 -16.50 -9.31
C GLU A 140 -5.82 -15.62 -10.55
N LYS A 141 -6.98 -14.99 -10.73
CA LYS A 141 -7.21 -14.07 -11.85
C LYS A 141 -6.21 -12.92 -11.85
N ILE A 142 -5.96 -12.30 -10.70
CA ILE A 142 -4.97 -11.21 -10.56
C ILE A 142 -3.55 -11.75 -10.76
N ALA A 143 -3.18 -12.84 -10.07
CA ALA A 143 -1.85 -13.44 -10.12
C ALA A 143 -1.43 -13.75 -11.56
N ARG A 144 -2.33 -14.33 -12.37
CA ARG A 144 -2.11 -14.58 -13.79
C ARG A 144 -1.82 -13.31 -14.59
N CYS A 145 -2.55 -12.22 -14.33
CA CYS A 145 -2.29 -10.94 -15.00
C CYS A 145 -0.93 -10.32 -14.61
N LEU A 146 -0.44 -10.62 -13.41
CA LEU A 146 0.81 -10.09 -12.85
C LEU A 146 2.00 -11.03 -13.04
N GLU A 147 1.84 -12.19 -13.69
CA GLU A 147 2.91 -13.14 -13.95
C GLU A 147 4.09 -12.47 -14.67
N GLY A 148 5.29 -12.69 -14.12
CA GLY A 148 6.54 -12.07 -14.57
C GLY A 148 6.68 -10.57 -14.26
N ALA A 149 5.66 -9.92 -13.70
CA ALA A 149 5.70 -8.51 -13.31
C ALA A 149 5.78 -8.31 -11.78
N ALA A 150 5.41 -9.31 -10.99
CA ALA A 150 5.52 -9.28 -9.53
C ALA A 150 6.23 -10.55 -9.03
N GLU A 151 7.10 -10.40 -8.03
CA GLU A 151 7.73 -11.54 -7.34
C GLU A 151 7.15 -11.77 -5.93
N VAL A 152 6.54 -10.72 -5.35
CA VAL A 152 6.04 -10.72 -3.98
C VAL A 152 4.61 -10.19 -3.95
N CYS A 153 3.74 -10.93 -3.25
CA CYS A 153 2.44 -10.47 -2.82
C CYS A 153 2.40 -10.37 -1.28
N ILE A 154 1.97 -9.24 -0.76
CA ILE A 154 1.77 -9.03 0.68
C ILE A 154 0.26 -9.07 0.98
N PHE A 155 -0.13 -9.78 2.04
CA PHE A 155 -1.51 -9.82 2.52
C PHE A 155 -1.61 -9.56 4.03
N SER A 156 -2.81 -9.22 4.47
CA SER A 156 -3.30 -9.33 5.85
C SER A 156 -4.82 -9.51 5.80
N PHE A 157 -5.46 -9.85 6.92
CA PHE A 157 -6.91 -9.82 7.04
C PHE A 157 -7.38 -8.43 7.49
N MET A 158 -8.63 -8.10 7.14
CA MET A 158 -9.21 -6.81 7.49
C MET A 158 -9.40 -6.65 9.01
N ASP A 159 -8.77 -5.62 9.57
CA ASP A 159 -9.04 -5.18 10.94
C ASP A 159 -10.38 -4.43 11.07
N LEU A 160 -11.22 -4.86 12.01
CA LEU A 160 -12.53 -4.25 12.28
C LEU A 160 -12.44 -3.03 13.23
N TYR A 161 -11.70 -2.01 12.83
CA TYR A 161 -11.65 -0.73 13.53
C TYR A 161 -13.04 -0.07 13.61
N GLY A 162 -13.27 0.77 14.63
CA GLY A 162 -14.56 1.45 14.80
C GLY A 162 -15.03 2.25 13.58
N LYS A 163 -14.10 2.85 12.83
CA LYS A 163 -14.41 3.54 11.57
C LYS A 163 -14.80 2.59 10.43
N VAL A 164 -14.15 1.43 10.35
CA VAL A 164 -14.44 0.38 9.35
C VAL A 164 -15.83 -0.18 9.62
N ARG A 165 -16.14 -0.52 10.88
CA ARG A 165 -17.48 -0.97 11.29
C ARG A 165 -18.57 0.04 10.89
N ARG A 166 -18.36 1.34 11.12
CA ARG A 166 -19.31 2.39 10.71
C ARG A 166 -19.48 2.47 9.20
N ASN A 167 -18.40 2.35 8.43
CA ASN A 167 -18.46 2.44 6.96
C ASN A 167 -19.09 1.20 6.33
N MET A 168 -18.98 0.03 6.96
CA MET A 168 -19.56 -1.23 6.49
C MET A 168 -21.00 -1.47 6.96
N ALA A 169 -21.42 -0.87 8.09
CA ALA A 169 -22.78 -0.98 8.61
C ALA A 169 -23.91 -0.68 7.60
N PRO A 170 -23.82 0.34 6.72
CA PRO A 170 -24.88 0.61 5.74
C PRO A 170 -24.88 -0.33 4.53
N LEU A 171 -23.90 -1.22 4.40
CA LEU A 171 -23.84 -2.16 3.27
C LEU A 171 -24.88 -3.28 3.41
N PRO A 172 -25.37 -3.85 2.30
CA PRO A 172 -26.26 -5.01 2.32
C PRO A 172 -25.72 -6.15 3.18
N HIS A 173 -26.59 -6.94 3.80
CA HIS A 173 -26.22 -8.02 4.72
C HIS A 173 -25.14 -8.98 4.18
N ARG A 174 -25.16 -9.26 2.88
CA ARG A 174 -24.18 -10.10 2.18
C ARG A 174 -22.73 -9.57 2.18
N PHE A 175 -22.54 -8.27 2.39
CA PHE A 175 -21.23 -7.62 2.50
C PHE A 175 -20.82 -7.36 3.96
N GLN A 176 -21.59 -7.82 4.95
CA GLN A 176 -21.18 -7.70 6.33
C GLN A 176 -19.97 -8.60 6.60
N PRO A 177 -18.99 -8.14 7.40
CA PRO A 177 -17.80 -8.91 7.70
C PRO A 177 -18.11 -10.26 8.34
N LEU A 178 -17.43 -11.30 7.88
CA LEU A 178 -17.43 -12.62 8.49
C LEU A 178 -16.13 -12.81 9.29
N GLU A 179 -16.26 -13.37 10.49
CA GLU A 179 -15.11 -13.84 11.26
C GLU A 179 -14.78 -15.28 10.83
N ALA A 180 -13.52 -15.53 10.53
CA ALA A 180 -13.01 -16.86 10.20
C ALA A 180 -12.02 -17.32 11.27
N GLY A 181 -12.13 -18.59 11.67
CA GLY A 181 -11.22 -19.19 12.64
C GLY A 181 -9.80 -19.28 12.08
N PHE A 182 -8.82 -19.52 12.96
CA PHE A 182 -7.43 -19.72 12.56
C PHE A 182 -7.27 -20.83 11.50
N ALA A 183 -7.94 -21.97 11.67
CA ALA A 183 -7.86 -23.09 10.72
C ALA A 183 -8.34 -22.69 9.32
N ASP A 184 -9.46 -21.97 9.23
CA ASP A 184 -10.03 -21.53 7.96
C ASP A 184 -9.14 -20.47 7.29
N ARG A 185 -8.68 -19.47 8.06
CA ARG A 185 -7.74 -18.45 7.56
C ARG A 185 -6.45 -19.09 7.05
N ARG A 186 -5.90 -20.05 7.79
CA ARG A 186 -4.71 -20.80 7.41
C ARG A 186 -4.92 -21.60 6.13
N ALA A 187 -6.04 -22.32 6.01
CA ALA A 187 -6.38 -23.06 4.80
C ALA A 187 -6.48 -22.13 3.59
N LEU A 188 -7.17 -21.00 3.72
CA LEU A 188 -7.29 -20.01 2.65
C LEU A 188 -5.91 -19.51 2.19
N VAL A 189 -5.07 -19.03 3.11
CA VAL A 189 -3.77 -18.45 2.71
C VAL A 189 -2.78 -19.49 2.20
N SER A 190 -2.88 -20.76 2.63
CA SER A 190 -2.11 -21.86 2.03
C SER A 190 -2.52 -22.09 0.57
N GLU A 191 -3.81 -22.08 0.26
CA GLU A 191 -4.29 -22.15 -1.13
C GLU A 191 -3.82 -20.94 -1.94
N LEU A 192 -3.93 -19.72 -1.40
CA LEU A 192 -3.43 -18.51 -2.08
C LEU A 192 -1.92 -18.56 -2.31
N ALA A 193 -1.14 -19.08 -1.36
CA ALA A 193 0.30 -19.26 -1.52
C ALA A 193 0.62 -20.28 -2.62
N GLY A 194 -0.13 -21.38 -2.71
CA GLY A 194 -0.02 -22.35 -3.80
C GLY A 194 -0.34 -21.73 -5.15
N ILE A 195 -1.42 -20.95 -5.25
CA ILE A 195 -1.78 -20.20 -6.46
C ILE A 195 -0.66 -19.23 -6.84
N GLY A 196 -0.19 -18.41 -5.90
CA GLY A 196 0.90 -17.46 -6.13
C GLY A 196 2.15 -18.14 -6.66
N GLY A 197 2.53 -19.27 -6.04
CA GLY A 197 3.67 -20.08 -6.47
C GLY A 197 3.60 -20.55 -7.92
N ARG A 198 2.41 -20.89 -8.44
CA ARG A 198 2.23 -21.28 -9.86
C ARG A 198 2.58 -20.16 -10.84
N TYR A 199 2.46 -18.90 -10.41
CA TYR A 199 2.75 -17.72 -11.23
C TYR A 199 4.06 -17.01 -10.81
N GLY A 200 4.90 -17.67 -9.99
CA GLY A 200 6.18 -17.11 -9.53
C GLY A 200 6.06 -16.02 -8.46
N ILE A 201 4.91 -15.90 -7.79
CA ILE A 201 4.62 -14.86 -6.80
C ILE A 201 4.65 -15.45 -5.39
N ARG A 202 5.60 -15.00 -4.57
CA ARG A 202 5.69 -15.41 -3.17
C ARG A 202 4.72 -14.61 -2.30
N LEU A 203 3.81 -15.31 -1.64
CA LEU A 203 2.87 -14.70 -0.69
C LEU A 203 3.53 -14.51 0.68
N LEU A 204 3.40 -13.32 1.28
CA LEU A 204 3.98 -12.93 2.57
C LEU A 204 2.93 -12.30 3.49
N ALA A 205 2.99 -12.65 4.78
CA ALA A 205 2.02 -12.24 5.80
C ALA A 205 2.44 -10.94 6.53
N CYS A 206 1.57 -9.92 6.53
CA CYS A 206 1.82 -8.64 7.22
C CYS A 206 1.03 -8.52 8.52
N CYS A 207 1.72 -8.70 9.66
CA CYS A 207 1.08 -8.71 10.99
C CYS A 207 0.04 -9.83 11.13
N GLU A 208 0.39 -11.00 10.61
CA GLU A 208 -0.36 -12.26 10.76
C GLU A 208 0.70 -13.34 11.05
N ASP A 209 1.47 -13.15 12.14
CA ASP A 209 2.65 -13.97 12.44
C ASP A 209 2.29 -15.46 12.61
N ASP A 210 1.10 -15.75 13.13
CA ASP A 210 0.50 -17.08 13.26
C ASP A 210 0.27 -17.78 11.90
N LEU A 211 0.16 -17.03 10.81
CA LEU A 211 -0.02 -17.54 9.45
C LEU A 211 1.28 -17.64 8.65
N THR A 212 2.41 -17.15 9.18
CA THR A 212 3.68 -17.14 8.43
C THR A 212 4.16 -18.54 8.01
N GLY A 213 3.86 -19.57 8.80
CA GLY A 213 4.19 -20.97 8.49
C GLY A 213 3.35 -21.60 7.38
N ALA A 214 2.29 -20.93 6.94
CA ALA A 214 1.43 -21.35 5.82
C ALA A 214 1.78 -20.67 4.49
N VAL A 215 2.70 -19.70 4.52
CA VAL A 215 3.07 -18.86 3.37
C VAL A 215 4.60 -18.68 3.32
N GLY A 216 5.11 -17.80 2.43
CA GLY A 216 6.54 -17.57 2.25
C GLY A 216 7.24 -16.78 3.37
N GLY A 217 6.62 -16.64 4.53
CA GLY A 217 7.12 -15.92 5.70
C GLY A 217 6.50 -14.54 5.93
N LYS A 218 7.20 -13.74 6.74
CA LYS A 218 6.75 -12.42 7.20
C LYS A 218 7.01 -11.32 6.18
N ALA A 219 6.00 -10.52 5.91
CA ALA A 219 6.08 -9.35 5.06
C ALA A 219 6.61 -8.13 5.84
N ARG A 220 7.30 -7.25 5.11
CA ARG A 220 7.68 -5.92 5.57
C ARG A 220 7.27 -4.92 4.49
N CYS A 221 6.32 -4.04 4.82
CA CYS A 221 5.89 -2.98 3.89
C CYS A 221 6.98 -1.92 3.71
N VAL A 222 7.75 -1.65 4.77
CA VAL A 222 9.02 -0.92 4.67
C VAL A 222 10.13 -1.93 4.90
N ASP A 223 10.61 -2.54 3.81
CA ASP A 223 11.51 -3.67 3.87
C ASP A 223 12.99 -3.23 3.97
N PRO A 224 13.68 -3.48 5.10
CA PRO A 224 15.08 -3.14 5.25
C PRO A 224 16.00 -3.90 4.29
N GLU A 225 15.64 -5.11 3.85
CA GLU A 225 16.47 -5.91 2.95
C GLU A 225 16.42 -5.34 1.53
N LEU A 226 15.22 -5.09 1.01
CA LEU A 226 15.05 -4.44 -0.30
C LEU A 226 15.66 -3.04 -0.30
N ILE A 227 15.43 -2.23 0.75
CA ILE A 227 16.03 -0.90 0.82
C ILE A 227 17.56 -1.00 0.90
N GLY A 228 18.11 -2.01 1.58
CA GLY A 228 19.55 -2.28 1.59
C GLY A 228 20.10 -2.61 0.21
N GLN A 229 19.36 -3.36 -0.62
CA GLN A 229 19.74 -3.65 -2.00
C GLN A 229 19.67 -2.41 -2.89
N LEU A 230 18.66 -1.56 -2.71
CA LEU A 230 18.46 -0.34 -3.48
C LEU A 230 19.40 0.81 -3.05
N ALA A 231 19.84 0.80 -1.79
CA ALA A 231 20.69 1.83 -1.17
C ALA A 231 21.82 1.19 -0.31
N PRO A 232 22.78 0.48 -0.94
CA PRO A 232 23.77 -0.34 -0.23
C PRO A 232 24.76 0.46 0.62
N SER A 233 25.01 1.73 0.28
CA SER A 233 25.98 2.59 0.96
C SER A 233 25.49 3.19 2.29
N ALA A 234 24.19 3.12 2.60
CA ALA A 234 23.63 3.87 3.73
C ALA A 234 23.57 3.09 5.07
N GLY A 235 24.25 1.94 5.20
CA GLY A 235 24.32 1.16 6.46
C GLY A 235 23.08 0.30 6.77
N LYS A 236 22.91 -0.20 8.00
CA LYS A 236 21.78 -1.07 8.37
C LYS A 236 20.58 -0.26 8.86
N LEU A 237 19.37 -0.60 8.40
CA LEU A 237 18.13 0.00 8.92
C LEU A 237 17.65 -0.69 10.20
N SER A 238 17.29 0.12 11.19
CA SER A 238 16.64 -0.37 12.41
C SER A 238 15.16 -0.68 12.16
N LEU A 239 14.67 -1.73 12.80
CA LEU A 239 13.24 -2.05 12.82
C LEU A 239 12.51 -1.06 13.73
N ARG A 240 11.37 -0.56 13.26
CA ARG A 240 10.48 0.31 14.05
C ARG A 240 9.03 -0.05 13.74
N PRO A 241 8.50 -1.12 14.37
CA PRO A 241 7.13 -1.56 14.16
C PRO A 241 6.13 -0.43 14.40
N SER A 242 5.09 -0.36 13.57
CA SER A 242 3.97 0.58 13.75
C SER A 242 2.81 0.01 14.58
N ARG A 243 2.75 -1.31 14.71
CA ARG A 243 1.77 -2.08 15.48
C ARG A 243 2.38 -3.41 15.90
N GLU A 244 1.66 -4.15 16.74
CA GLU A 244 2.03 -5.52 17.11
C GLU A 244 2.29 -6.37 15.86
N GLU A 245 3.25 -7.28 15.94
CA GLU A 245 3.70 -8.13 14.82
C GLU A 245 4.24 -7.40 13.58
N CYS A 246 4.34 -6.06 13.56
CA CYS A 246 4.88 -5.36 12.41
C CYS A 246 6.40 -5.61 12.26
N GLY A 247 6.85 -5.99 11.06
CA GLY A 247 8.27 -6.22 10.77
C GLY A 247 9.00 -5.04 10.10
N CYS A 248 8.36 -3.88 9.96
CA CYS A 248 8.85 -2.79 9.11
C CYS A 248 10.06 -2.04 9.71
N ALA A 249 10.92 -1.54 8.84
CA ALA A 249 11.98 -0.59 9.19
C ALA A 249 11.43 0.79 9.60
N ALA A 250 12.27 1.58 10.27
CA ALA A 250 11.97 2.97 10.59
C ALA A 250 11.73 3.82 9.33
N SER A 251 10.61 4.54 9.32
CA SER A 251 10.24 5.46 8.23
C SER A 251 9.49 6.69 8.76
N ARG A 252 9.44 7.76 7.98
CA ARG A 252 8.57 8.93 8.22
C ARG A 252 7.50 9.04 7.15
N ASP A 253 6.23 9.08 7.55
CA ASP A 253 5.12 9.18 6.61
C ASP A 253 4.73 10.63 6.33
N ILE A 254 4.83 11.06 5.08
CA ILE A 254 4.48 12.42 4.64
C ILE A 254 3.01 12.56 4.20
N GLY A 255 2.25 11.46 4.20
CA GLY A 255 0.82 11.48 3.93
C GLY A 255 -0.03 12.07 5.07
N GLY A 256 -1.31 12.32 4.78
CA GLY A 256 -2.33 12.74 5.75
C GLY A 256 -3.45 11.71 5.88
N TYR A 257 -4.09 11.63 7.05
CA TYR A 257 -5.33 10.87 7.22
C TYR A 257 -6.52 11.64 6.62
N ASP A 258 -7.59 10.92 6.31
CA ASP A 258 -8.88 11.49 5.89
C ASP A 258 -8.83 12.42 4.67
N ILE A 259 -7.92 12.15 3.72
CA ILE A 259 -7.73 12.94 2.50
C ILE A 259 -7.60 12.08 1.22
N CYS A 260 -7.69 10.76 1.33
CA CYS A 260 -7.66 9.86 0.17
C CYS A 260 -9.08 9.64 -0.40
N PRO A 261 -9.38 10.01 -1.66
CA PRO A 261 -10.72 9.90 -2.23
C PRO A 261 -11.11 8.50 -2.77
N HIS A 262 -10.27 7.45 -2.64
CA HIS A 262 -10.59 6.10 -3.14
C HIS A 262 -11.92 5.53 -2.62
N GLY A 263 -12.28 5.85 -1.38
CA GLY A 263 -13.57 5.45 -0.80
C GLY A 263 -13.71 3.98 -0.42
N CYS A 264 -12.61 3.25 -0.19
CA CYS A 264 -12.67 1.88 0.31
C CYS A 264 -13.34 1.83 1.70
N VAL A 265 -14.36 0.98 1.87
CA VAL A 265 -15.14 0.90 3.11
C VAL A 265 -14.32 0.36 4.29
N TYR A 266 -13.31 -0.46 4.00
CA TYR A 266 -12.40 -1.06 4.97
C TYR A 266 -11.15 -0.20 5.25
N CYS A 267 -11.11 1.06 4.78
CA CYS A 267 -9.93 1.90 4.93
C CYS A 267 -9.67 2.27 6.41
N TYR A 268 -8.49 1.91 6.91
CA TYR A 268 -8.05 2.34 8.24
C TYR A 268 -7.67 3.84 8.29
N ALA A 269 -7.34 4.43 7.15
CA ALA A 269 -6.83 5.80 7.07
C ALA A 269 -7.93 6.87 6.87
N ASN A 270 -9.11 6.49 6.39
CA ASN A 270 -10.22 7.41 6.20
C ASN A 270 -11.40 7.02 7.10
N ALA A 271 -11.81 7.94 7.96
CA ALA A 271 -12.99 7.83 8.80
C ALA A 271 -14.29 8.03 8.02
N SER A 272 -14.29 8.83 6.95
CA SER A 272 -15.44 9.02 6.04
C SER A 272 -14.95 9.23 4.61
N PRO A 273 -15.40 8.39 3.65
CA PRO A 273 -15.12 8.58 2.22
C PRO A 273 -15.50 9.97 1.70
N GLU A 274 -16.68 10.45 2.07
CA GLU A 274 -17.25 11.72 1.59
C GLU A 274 -16.46 12.92 2.14
N ALA A 275 -16.06 12.86 3.41
CA ALA A 275 -15.21 13.87 4.01
C ALA A 275 -13.82 13.89 3.37
N ALA A 276 -13.24 12.72 3.09
CA ALA A 276 -11.94 12.61 2.42
C ALA A 276 -11.97 13.20 1.00
N ALA A 277 -13.00 12.88 0.21
CA ALA A 277 -13.19 13.47 -1.12
C ALA A 277 -13.38 14.99 -1.08
N ARG A 278 -14.08 15.52 -0.07
CA ARG A 278 -14.21 16.97 0.13
C ARG A 278 -12.89 17.63 0.52
N ARG A 279 -12.08 17.02 1.38
CA ARG A 279 -10.76 17.55 1.76
C ARG A 279 -9.80 17.51 0.57
N TYR A 280 -9.78 16.42 -0.19
CA TYR A 280 -8.99 16.30 -1.41
C TYR A 280 -9.26 17.45 -2.40
N ARG A 281 -10.54 17.77 -2.65
CA ARG A 281 -10.92 18.90 -3.54
C ARG A 281 -10.45 20.27 -3.05
N ARG A 282 -10.09 20.41 -1.78
CA ARG A 282 -9.55 21.63 -1.18
C ARG A 282 -8.03 21.58 -1.00
N SER A 283 -7.40 20.46 -1.36
CA SER A 283 -5.95 20.34 -1.28
C SER A 283 -5.31 21.27 -2.30
N ASP A 284 -4.25 21.94 -1.88
CA ASP A 284 -3.47 22.83 -2.73
C ASP A 284 -2.05 22.28 -2.84
N PRO A 285 -1.61 21.86 -4.04
CA PRO A 285 -0.27 21.34 -4.22
C PRO A 285 0.81 22.37 -3.86
N ALA A 286 0.50 23.67 -3.83
CA ALA A 286 1.45 24.70 -3.43
C ALA A 286 1.81 24.67 -1.94
N LEU A 287 0.93 24.18 -1.07
CA LEU A 287 1.16 24.19 0.38
C LEU A 287 2.17 23.11 0.80
N PRO A 288 3.10 23.39 1.74
CA PRO A 288 4.09 22.42 2.22
C PRO A 288 3.55 21.09 2.75
N MET A 289 2.29 21.07 3.17
CA MET A 289 1.57 19.92 3.70
C MET A 289 0.31 19.66 2.86
N ILE A 290 -0.04 18.38 2.69
CA ILE A 290 -1.29 17.93 2.03
C ILE A 290 -2.53 18.34 2.83
#